data_AF-A0A9Q1HCY2-F1
#
_entry.id   AF-A0A9Q1HCY2-F1
#
_cell.length_a   1.000
_cell.length_b   1.000
_cell.length_c   1.000
_cell.angle_alpha   90.00
_cell.angle_beta   90.00
_cell.angle_gamma   90.00
#
_symmetry.space_group_name_H-M   'P 1'
#
loop_
_entity.id
_entity.type
_entity.pdbx_description
1 polymer ?
#
loop_
_entity_poly.entity_id
_entity_poly.type
_entity_poly.pdbx_seq_one_letter_code
_entity_poly.pdbx_strand_id
1 'polypeptide(L)' 'MIPPRNLDDENREDRLQGTETWCNCGHCTVMPTQRECLCCHEVAKIDRRRKKGSEQPTFITLKQGFQSVCLDPDV' A
#
# COMPACT_ATOMS: atom_id res chain seq x y z
N MET A 1 12.89 10.48 -16.05
CA MET A 1 13.09 10.92 -14.64
C MET A 1 11.85 10.57 -13.86
N ILE A 2 11.94 9.71 -12.85
CA ILE A 2 10.85 9.44 -11.91
C ILE A 2 10.93 10.55 -10.86
N PRO A 3 9.89 11.39 -10.68
CA PRO A 3 9.92 12.41 -9.64
C PRO A 3 10.13 11.75 -8.27
N PRO A 4 10.92 12.35 -7.36
CA PRO A 4 11.07 11.83 -6.01
C PRO A 4 9.67 11.70 -5.39
N ARG A 5 9.35 10.52 -4.86
CA ARG A 5 8.17 10.36 -4.01
C ARG A 5 8.36 11.32 -2.85
N ASN A 6 7.36 12.16 -2.57
CA ASN A 6 7.40 13.20 -1.54
C ASN A 6 8.20 12.73 -0.32
N LEU A 7 9.33 13.41 -0.10
CA LEU A 7 10.25 13.25 1.02
C LEU A 7 9.78 14.18 2.15
N ASP A 8 8.54 14.01 2.58
CA ASP A 8 8.16 14.31 3.95
C ASP A 8 8.76 13.17 4.79
N ASP A 9 10.09 13.16 4.89
CA ASP A 9 10.95 12.10 5.43
C ASP A 9 11.37 12.41 6.88
N GLU A 10 10.82 13.46 7.50
CA GLU A 10 11.36 13.96 8.77
C GLU A 10 10.89 13.25 10.05
N ASN A 11 9.94 12.29 10.02
CA ASN A 11 9.70 11.45 11.20
C ASN A 11 8.88 10.18 10.92
N ARG A 12 9.45 9.19 10.22
CA ARG A 12 8.82 7.85 10.07
C ARG A 12 9.30 6.85 11.12
N GLU A 13 9.87 7.34 12.22
CA GLU A 13 10.53 6.52 13.25
C GLU A 13 9.58 5.50 13.88
N ASP A 14 8.30 5.83 14.00
CA ASP A 14 7.31 4.97 14.64
C ASP A 14 6.75 3.87 13.73
N ARG A 15 7.07 3.87 12.42
CA ARG A 15 6.49 2.90 11.47
C ARG A 15 7.03 1.48 11.64
N LEU A 16 8.12 1.32 12.39
CA LEU A 16 8.67 0.01 12.76
C LEU A 16 8.06 -0.53 14.07
N GLN A 17 7.34 0.29 14.84
CA GLN A 17 6.80 -0.08 16.15
C GLN A 17 5.46 -0.84 16.06
N GLY A 18 4.95 -1.07 14.85
CA GLY A 18 3.68 -1.72 14.61
C GLY A 18 2.95 -1.10 13.42
N THR A 19 1.72 -1.52 13.17
CA THR A 19 0.91 -1.04 12.04
C THR A 19 -0.28 -0.17 12.47
N GLU A 20 -0.58 -0.10 13.77
CA GLU A 20 -1.78 0.54 14.32
C GLU A 20 -1.87 2.03 13.98
N THR A 21 -0.74 2.72 13.87
CA THR A 21 -0.68 4.18 13.67
C THR A 21 -0.73 4.61 12.21
N TRP A 22 -0.48 3.70 11.25
CA TRP A 22 -0.34 4.05 9.83
C TRP A 22 -1.10 3.14 8.86
N CYS A 23 -1.49 1.93 9.26
CA CYS A 23 -2.22 0.99 8.42
C CYS A 23 -3.72 1.18 8.56
N ASN A 24 -4.34 1.76 7.52
CA ASN A 24 -5.79 1.90 7.42
C ASN A 24 -6.48 0.76 6.65
N CYS A 25 -5.72 -0.17 6.08
CA CYS A 25 -6.28 -1.25 5.26
C CYS A 25 -6.40 -2.59 5.99
N GLY A 26 -5.81 -2.71 7.19
CA GLY A 26 -5.87 -3.91 8.04
C GLY A 26 -5.07 -5.12 7.54
N HIS A 27 -4.21 -4.94 6.53
CA HIS A 27 -3.49 -6.07 5.90
C HIS A 27 -1.97 -5.82 5.72
N CYS A 28 -1.46 -4.68 6.18
CA CYS A 28 -0.03 -4.40 6.15
C CYS A 28 0.70 -5.10 7.30
N THR A 29 1.99 -5.32 7.11
CA THR A 29 2.94 -5.78 8.13
C THR A 29 4.11 -4.81 8.24
N VAL A 30 4.85 -4.87 9.35
CA VAL A 30 6.11 -4.15 9.49
C VAL A 30 7.15 -4.77 8.56
N MET A 31 7.80 -3.93 7.76
CA MET A 31 8.83 -4.30 6.80
C MET A 31 10.23 -3.99 7.35
N PRO A 32 11.32 -4.51 6.75
CA PRO A 32 12.68 -4.30 7.26
C PRO A 32 13.10 -2.82 7.35
N THR A 33 12.57 -1.96 6.46
CA THR A 33 12.85 -0.52 6.48
C THR A 33 11.58 0.33 6.59
N GLN A 34 11.69 1.50 7.23
CA GLN A 34 10.58 2.46 7.36
C GLN A 34 9.99 2.89 6.01
N ARG A 35 10.81 2.91 4.96
CA ARG A 35 10.41 3.28 3.60
C ARG A 35 9.45 2.26 2.98
N GLU A 36 9.50 1.01 3.45
CA GLU A 36 8.66 -0.09 2.98
C GLU A 36 7.37 -0.25 3.81
N CYS A 37 7.33 0.28 5.03
CA CYS A 37 6.14 0.31 5.88
C CYS A 37 5.08 1.29 5.34
N LEU A 38 4.48 1.02 4.18
CA LEU A 38 3.51 1.90 3.50
C LEU A 38 2.16 1.21 3.31
N CYS A 39 1.08 1.93 3.64
CA CYS A 39 -0.27 1.45 3.43
C CYS A 39 -0.75 1.73 2.00
N CYS A 40 -1.51 0.80 1.42
CA CYS A 40 -2.10 0.98 0.08
C CYS A 40 -3.08 2.17 0.00
N HIS A 41 -3.55 2.70 1.13
CA HIS A 41 -4.39 3.90 1.20
C HIS A 41 -3.57 5.20 1.16
N GLU A 42 -2.30 5.20 1.59
CA GLU A 42 -1.45 6.41 1.61
C GLU A 42 -0.92 6.75 0.21
N VAL A 43 -0.76 5.75 -0.65
CA VAL A 43 -0.27 5.95 -2.00
C VAL A 43 -1.44 6.35 -2.91
N ALA A 44 -1.62 7.65 -3.14
CA ALA A 44 -2.78 8.21 -3.88
C ALA A 44 -3.10 7.50 -5.21
N LYS A 45 -2.07 7.13 -5.99
CA LYS A 45 -2.26 6.39 -7.25
C LYS A 45 -2.83 4.98 -7.02
N ILE A 46 -2.43 4.31 -5.95
CA ILE A 46 -2.90 2.97 -5.57
C ILE A 46 -4.30 3.06 -4.97
N ASP A 47 -4.56 4.02 -4.06
CA ASP A 47 -5.89 4.21 -3.49
C ASP A 47 -6.94 4.54 -4.56
N ARG A 48 -6.58 5.37 -5.55
CA ARG A 48 -7.44 5.62 -6.72
C ARG A 48 -7.73 4.36 -7.52
N ARG A 49 -6.76 3.47 -7.70
CA ARG A 49 -6.96 2.19 -8.42
C ARG A 49 -7.85 1.24 -7.63
N ARG A 50 -7.65 1.16 -6.31
CA ARG A 50 -8.49 0.38 -5.39
C ARG A 50 -9.96 0.79 -5.51
N LYS A 51 -10.24 2.09 -5.46
CA LYS A 51 -11.59 2.68 -5.53
C LYS A 51 -12.22 2.70 -6.93
N LYS A 52 -11.48 2.41 -7.99
CA LYS A 52 -11.98 2.49 -9.38
C LYS A 52 -12.93 1.33 -9.70
N GLY A 53 -14.18 1.61 -10.06
CA GLY A 53 -15.17 0.58 -10.45
C GLY A 53 -16.31 0.47 -9.43
N SER A 54 -17.16 -0.54 -9.58
CA SER A 54 -18.28 -0.78 -8.65
C SER A 54 -17.81 -1.28 -7.28
N GLU A 55 -16.74 -2.07 -7.25
CA GLU A 55 -16.17 -2.62 -6.02
C GLU A 55 -15.05 -1.74 -5.46
N GLN A 56 -15.16 -1.42 -4.17
CA GLN A 56 -14.17 -0.66 -3.40
C GLN A 56 -13.61 -1.52 -2.26
N PRO A 57 -12.74 -2.48 -2.56
CA PRO A 57 -12.21 -3.40 -1.55
C PRO A 57 -11.40 -2.67 -0.47
N THR A 58 -11.39 -3.20 0.74
CA THR A 58 -10.66 -2.62 1.89
C THR A 58 -9.16 -2.48 1.63
N PHE A 59 -8.54 -3.41 0.90
CA PHE A 59 -7.12 -3.36 0.53
C PHE A 59 -6.92 -3.76 -0.93
N ILE A 60 -5.79 -3.34 -1.53
CA ILE A 60 -5.59 -3.41 -2.98
C ILE A 60 -5.50 -4.85 -3.52
N THR A 61 -5.04 -5.81 -2.71
CA THR A 61 -4.84 -7.20 -3.17
C THR A 61 -6.17 -7.94 -3.41
N LEU A 62 -7.29 -7.47 -2.86
CA LEU A 62 -8.64 -7.97 -3.16
C LEU A 62 -9.23 -7.37 -4.44
N LYS A 63 -8.52 -6.46 -5.11
CA LYS A 63 -9.06 -5.88 -6.34
C LYS A 63 -9.19 -6.96 -7.41
N GLN A 64 -10.33 -6.98 -8.09
CA GLN A 64 -10.52 -7.84 -9.26
C GLN A 64 -9.34 -7.70 -10.23
N GLY A 65 -8.77 -8.84 -10.62
CA GLY A 65 -7.60 -8.93 -11.50
C GLY A 65 -6.24 -8.84 -10.79
N PHE A 66 -6.18 -8.50 -9.49
CA PHE A 66 -4.89 -8.50 -8.77
C PHE A 66 -4.29 -9.91 -8.70
N GLN A 67 -5.10 -10.92 -8.40
CA GLN A 67 -4.66 -12.32 -8.36
C GLN A 67 -4.04 -12.74 -9.69
N SER A 68 -4.78 -12.62 -10.78
CA SER A 68 -4.37 -13.10 -12.11
C SER A 68 -3.22 -12.32 -12.73
N VAL A 69 -3.01 -11.04 -12.35
CA VAL A 69 -1.97 -10.19 -12.94
C VAL A 69 -0.70 -10.17 -12.09
N CYS A 70 -0.80 -10.31 -10.76
CA CYS A 70 0.31 -10.08 -9.85
C CYS A 70 0.73 -11.30 -9.02
N LEU A 71 -0.16 -12.28 -8.83
CA LEU A 71 0.06 -13.40 -7.90
C LEU A 71 0.01 -14.78 -8.56
N ASP A 72 -0.49 -14.86 -9.78
CA ASP A 72 -0.54 -16.10 -10.55
C ASP A 72 0.82 -16.35 -11.24
N PRO A 73 1.57 -17.39 -10.86
CA PRO A 73 2.89 -17.69 -11.44
C PRO A 73 2.82 -18.32 -12.83
N ASP A 74 1.64 -18.80 -13.25
CA ASP A 74 1.44 -19.54 -14.49
C ASP A 74 0.89 -18.64 -15.63
N VAL A 75 0.67 -17.35 -15.36
CA VAL A 75 0.19 -16.33 -16.32
C VAL A 75 1.33 -15.59 -17.00
#